data_AF-A0AAD5Q5C8-F1
#
_entry.id   AF-A0AAD5Q5C8-F1
#
_cell.length_a   1.000
_cell.length_b   1.000
_cell.length_c   1.000
_cell.angle_alpha   90.00
_cell.angle_beta   90.00
_cell.angle_gamma   90.00
#
_symmetry.space_group_name_H-M   'P 1'
#
loop_
_entity.id
_entity.type
_entity.pdbx_description
1 polymer ?
#
loop_
_entity_poly.entity_id
_entity_poly.type
_entity_poly.pdbx_seq_one_letter_code
_entity_poly.pdbx_strand_id
1 'polypeptide(L)'
;MGGNKRKTHWAVRRKNRKARAGDEGAVAVRQERVDRRAGFPEEIHPGSYAAQRKRAGDDAQQQEQEQQQEQAPLAPKRRYGMWVAFCGKNYSGMQMNEGVKTIEAELERALFEAGGISETNYGFLQKIGWSRAGRTDKGVHAAGQMVTAKLHVGDDVEAFRHKVNELLPEDIRVMHMVTTTKNFNAKMSCDKRTYEYLAPTFIFAARQCKQRASASGGAAAPEWPTGLLDEDGVPQDVAIDTATLDAQRAFRMSDETYGKLLATLRAFEGTHNFHNFTSKLEPTSPKCQRFIMSFGADRPFVERDGMEWIRMRVVGQSFLLHHIRKMIGTAVEVVAGVTPLETIERAFQLDKMDLPKAPSVGLYLAQAHFEVYNQRLRTDASTLPSAAAAGHPPLDFVGEEAVLERIEAFKRERIFKHIVEHEAATRPFARWLKLLDTLPFDYVSRSLEQWKKEKESLSSITNRRDRLEAEKAMRFGGNSAEETKHEAAAADKGDGDVSE
;
A
#
# COMPACT_ATOMS: atom_id res chain seq x y z
N MET A 1 16.28 -48.91 13.52
CA MET A 1 16.56 -47.53 13.06
C MET A 1 15.28 -46.71 13.13
N GLY A 2 15.07 -45.97 14.23
CA GLY A 2 13.85 -45.17 14.45
C GLY A 2 14.16 -43.68 14.36
N GLY A 3 13.70 -43.03 13.28
CA GLY A 3 13.89 -41.61 13.02
C GLY A 3 12.97 -40.72 13.87
N ASN A 4 13.59 -39.82 14.62
CA ASN A 4 12.95 -38.92 15.58
C ASN A 4 12.33 -37.70 14.87
N LYS A 5 10.99 -37.61 14.77
CA LYS A 5 10.30 -36.43 14.23
C LYS A 5 10.32 -35.28 15.25
N ARG A 6 11.02 -34.17 14.93
CA ARG A 6 11.04 -32.94 15.74
C ARG A 6 9.63 -32.35 15.84
N LYS A 7 9.11 -32.24 17.06
CA LYS A 7 7.80 -31.63 17.38
C LYS A 7 7.89 -30.11 17.26
N THR A 8 6.91 -29.50 16.61
CA THR A 8 6.79 -28.04 16.48
C THR A 8 6.53 -27.38 17.83
N HIS A 9 7.07 -26.18 18.01
CA HIS A 9 7.02 -25.34 19.22
C HIS A 9 5.59 -25.13 19.79
N TRP A 10 4.55 -25.25 18.95
CA TRP A 10 3.14 -25.19 19.34
C TRP A 10 2.62 -26.41 20.10
N ALA A 11 3.10 -27.61 19.79
CA ALA A 11 2.65 -28.86 20.43
C ALA A 11 3.14 -28.97 21.89
N VAL A 12 4.36 -28.47 22.15
CA VAL A 12 4.97 -28.42 23.49
C VAL A 12 4.23 -27.43 24.39
N ARG A 13 3.83 -26.27 23.85
CA ARG A 13 3.12 -25.22 24.58
C ARG A 13 1.70 -25.62 25.00
N ARG A 14 1.02 -26.45 24.20
CA ARG A 14 -0.30 -27.01 24.52
C ARG A 14 -0.22 -28.12 25.57
N LYS A 15 0.85 -28.93 25.57
CA LYS A 15 1.09 -29.98 26.57
C LYS A 15 1.44 -29.38 27.94
N ASN A 16 2.28 -28.34 27.97
CA ASN A 16 2.64 -27.64 29.21
C ASN A 16 1.45 -26.93 29.87
N ARG A 17 0.49 -26.42 29.07
CA ARG A 17 -0.75 -25.83 29.59
C ARG A 17 -1.73 -26.88 30.15
N LYS A 18 -1.69 -28.12 29.64
CA LYS A 18 -2.50 -29.24 30.15
C LYS A 18 -1.90 -29.87 31.40
N ALA A 19 -0.56 -29.92 31.51
CA ALA A 19 0.15 -30.44 32.68
C ALA A 19 0.04 -29.53 33.91
N ARG A 20 -0.02 -28.20 33.72
CA ARG A 20 -0.28 -27.24 34.82
C ARG A 20 -1.73 -27.21 35.31
N ALA A 21 -2.66 -27.88 34.63
CA ALA A 21 -4.08 -27.88 34.97
C ALA A 21 -4.51 -29.15 35.73
N GLY A 22 -3.57 -30.04 36.06
CA GLY A 22 -3.86 -31.37 36.61
C GLY A 22 -3.60 -31.56 38.10
N ASP A 23 -3.14 -30.54 38.84
CA ASP A 23 -2.64 -30.73 40.21
C ASP A 23 -3.09 -29.66 41.23
N GLU A 24 -4.18 -28.94 40.96
CA GLU A 24 -4.79 -28.06 41.96
C GLU A 24 -6.28 -28.38 42.07
N GLY A 25 -6.69 -28.73 43.29
CA GLY A 25 -8.01 -29.22 43.64
C GLY A 25 -9.14 -28.33 43.14
N ALA A 26 -10.25 -28.99 42.80
CA ALA A 26 -11.47 -28.37 42.33
C ALA A 26 -12.06 -27.41 43.37
N VAL A 27 -11.73 -26.12 43.25
CA VAL A 27 -12.58 -25.02 43.71
C VAL A 27 -13.20 -24.42 42.47
N ALA A 28 -14.53 -24.48 42.38
CA ALA A 28 -15.31 -23.94 41.28
C ALA A 28 -15.19 -22.40 41.25
N VAL A 29 -14.12 -21.90 40.63
CA VAL A 29 -14.02 -20.48 40.26
C VAL A 29 -15.01 -20.26 39.13
N ARG A 30 -16.13 -19.60 39.43
CA ARG A 30 -16.94 -18.92 38.41
C ARG A 30 -15.97 -18.06 37.61
N GLN A 31 -15.62 -18.48 36.40
CA GLN A 31 -14.89 -17.62 35.47
C GLN A 31 -15.80 -16.42 35.22
N GLU A 32 -15.49 -15.29 35.85
CA GLU A 32 -16.09 -14.02 35.50
C GLU A 32 -16.00 -13.89 33.99
N ARG A 33 -17.17 -13.72 33.38
CA ARG A 33 -17.30 -13.48 31.95
C ARG A 33 -16.67 -12.10 31.73
N VAL A 34 -15.36 -12.04 31.52
CA VAL A 34 -14.65 -10.78 31.26
C VAL A 34 -15.43 -10.06 30.18
N ASP A 35 -16.04 -8.93 30.54
CA ASP A 35 -16.87 -8.20 29.61
C ASP A 35 -15.97 -7.68 28.51
N ARG A 36 -16.05 -8.30 27.33
CA ARG A 36 -15.26 -7.90 26.16
C ARG A 36 -15.58 -6.47 25.72
N ARG A 37 -16.65 -5.86 26.27
CA ARG A 37 -17.02 -4.46 26.05
C ARG A 37 -16.17 -3.48 26.86
N ALA A 38 -15.54 -3.91 27.95
CA ALA A 38 -14.70 -3.07 28.80
C ALA A 38 -13.42 -2.56 28.10
N GLY A 39 -13.08 -3.11 26.92
CA GLY A 39 -11.96 -2.65 26.09
C GLY A 39 -12.37 -1.83 24.87
N PHE A 40 -13.64 -1.43 24.73
CA PHE A 40 -14.02 -0.54 23.64
C PHE A 40 -13.65 0.91 23.96
N PRO A 41 -13.24 1.70 22.94
CA PRO A 41 -13.02 3.12 23.13
C PRO A 41 -14.28 3.79 23.67
N GLU A 42 -14.10 4.69 24.63
CA GLU A 42 -15.17 5.55 25.14
C GLU A 42 -15.41 6.74 24.20
N GLU A 43 -14.38 7.15 23.45
CA GLU A 43 -14.43 8.26 22.51
C GLU A 43 -14.61 7.81 21.06
N ILE A 44 -15.38 8.60 20.31
CA ILE A 44 -15.55 8.44 18.87
C ILE A 44 -14.21 8.66 18.18
N HIS A 45 -13.92 7.85 17.16
CA HIS A 45 -12.70 8.05 16.38
C HIS A 45 -12.67 9.44 15.73
N PRO A 46 -11.62 10.26 15.90
CA PRO A 46 -11.61 11.66 15.47
C PRO A 46 -11.69 11.82 13.94
N GLY A 47 -11.26 10.81 13.18
CA GLY A 47 -11.44 10.75 11.73
C GLY A 47 -12.83 10.30 11.24
N SER A 48 -13.75 9.95 12.15
CA SER A 48 -15.12 9.59 11.79
C SER A 48 -15.97 10.84 11.60
N TYR A 49 -16.88 10.82 10.64
CA TYR A 49 -17.89 11.88 10.49
C TYR A 49 -18.86 11.96 11.68
N ALA A 50 -18.94 10.91 12.50
CA ALA A 50 -19.64 10.95 13.79
C ALA A 50 -19.02 11.98 14.76
N ALA A 51 -17.69 12.17 14.74
CA ALA A 51 -17.02 13.16 15.59
C ALA A 51 -17.41 14.58 15.19
N GLN A 52 -17.53 14.83 13.88
CA GLN A 52 -17.96 16.13 13.33
C GLN A 52 -19.43 16.41 13.68
N ARG A 53 -20.30 15.40 13.56
CA ARG A 53 -21.70 15.49 13.96
C ARG A 53 -21.84 15.81 15.45
N LYS A 54 -21.06 15.17 16.32
CA LYS A 54 -21.06 15.47 17.76
C LYS A 54 -20.62 16.91 18.05
N ARG A 55 -19.53 17.38 17.41
CA ARG A 55 -19.03 18.76 17.55
C ARG A 55 -20.06 19.80 17.08
N ALA A 56 -20.74 19.55 15.95
CA ALA A 56 -21.79 20.43 15.44
C ALA A 56 -23.08 20.37 16.28
N GLY A 57 -23.36 19.22 16.91
CA GLY A 57 -24.49 19.03 17.82
C GLY A 57 -24.30 19.67 19.20
N ASP A 58 -23.06 19.90 19.64
CA ASP A 58 -22.77 20.61 20.89
C ASP A 58 -23.09 22.13 20.79
N ASP A 59 -23.21 22.71 19.59
CA ASP A 59 -23.69 24.08 19.36
C ASP A 59 -25.23 24.17 19.17
N ALA A 60 -25.92 23.04 19.01
CA ALA A 60 -27.37 22.94 18.79
C ALA A 60 -28.10 22.21 19.94
N GLN A 61 -27.49 22.12 21.12
CA GLN A 61 -28.13 21.58 22.32
C GLN A 61 -29.11 22.58 22.92
N GLN A 62 -30.27 22.76 22.28
CA GLN A 62 -31.47 23.26 22.97
C GLN A 62 -32.83 22.83 22.36
N GLN A 63 -32.90 22.02 21.28
CA GLN A 63 -34.22 21.69 20.68
C GLN A 63 -34.52 20.21 20.32
N GLU A 64 -33.64 19.24 20.57
CA GLU A 64 -33.93 17.82 20.26
C GLU A 64 -34.01 16.92 21.50
N GLN A 65 -34.80 17.31 22.50
CA GLN A 65 -35.20 16.40 23.59
C GLN A 65 -36.67 15.92 23.51
N GLU A 66 -37.43 16.27 22.46
CA GLU A 66 -38.87 15.93 22.41
C GLU A 66 -39.36 15.15 21.17
N GLN A 67 -38.48 14.56 20.37
CA GLN A 67 -38.90 13.61 19.32
C GLN A 67 -38.17 12.27 19.43
N GLN A 68 -38.58 11.46 20.41
CA GLN A 68 -38.41 10.01 20.32
C GLN A 68 -39.32 9.50 19.21
N GLN A 69 -38.87 9.60 17.95
CA GLN A 69 -39.53 8.90 16.85
C GLN A 69 -39.38 7.39 17.09
N GLU A 70 -40.52 6.70 17.05
CA GLU A 70 -40.68 5.25 16.97
C GLU A 70 -39.85 4.70 15.78
N GLN A 71 -38.56 4.46 16.00
CA GLN A 71 -37.72 3.79 15.01
C GLN A 71 -38.13 2.32 14.96
N ALA A 72 -38.48 1.85 13.76
CA ALA A 72 -38.74 0.43 13.51
C ALA A 72 -37.59 -0.42 14.07
N PRO A 73 -37.88 -1.58 14.68
CA PRO A 73 -36.86 -2.40 15.32
C PRO A 73 -35.77 -2.78 14.30
N LEU A 74 -34.52 -2.45 14.61
CA LEU A 74 -33.37 -2.78 13.77
C LEU A 74 -33.33 -4.29 13.50
N ALA A 75 -33.11 -4.66 12.23
CA ALA A 75 -32.91 -6.04 11.80
C ALA A 75 -31.84 -6.76 12.64
N PRO A 76 -31.85 -8.09 12.77
CA PRO A 76 -30.86 -8.80 13.57
C PRO A 76 -29.42 -8.53 13.08
N LYS A 77 -28.53 -8.20 14.01
CA LYS A 77 -27.12 -7.88 13.72
C LYS A 77 -26.36 -9.12 13.24
N ARG A 78 -25.90 -9.14 12.00
CA ARG A 78 -25.12 -10.23 11.39
C ARG A 78 -23.77 -9.74 10.90
N ARG A 79 -22.80 -10.65 10.71
CA ARG A 79 -21.50 -10.27 10.14
C ARG A 79 -21.54 -10.39 8.62
N TYR A 80 -21.13 -9.34 7.94
CA TYR A 80 -21.03 -9.27 6.49
C TYR A 80 -19.57 -9.10 6.06
N GLY A 81 -19.21 -9.77 4.97
CA GLY A 81 -18.07 -9.45 4.13
C GLY A 81 -18.55 -8.61 2.95
N MET A 82 -17.83 -7.55 2.62
CA MET A 82 -18.18 -6.61 1.57
C MET A 82 -16.97 -6.41 0.67
N TRP A 83 -17.15 -6.71 -0.61
CA TRP A 83 -16.17 -6.39 -1.65
C TRP A 83 -16.35 -4.95 -2.06
N VAL A 84 -15.30 -4.15 -1.86
CA VAL A 84 -15.31 -2.71 -2.10
C VAL A 84 -14.26 -2.39 -3.17
N ALA A 85 -14.67 -1.56 -4.12
CA ALA A 85 -13.79 -0.91 -5.06
C ALA A 85 -13.79 0.59 -4.81
N PHE A 86 -12.64 1.24 -4.99
CA PHE A 86 -12.53 2.68 -4.87
C PHE A 86 -11.38 3.25 -5.71
N CYS A 87 -11.56 4.49 -6.16
CA CYS A 87 -10.50 5.33 -6.72
C CYS A 87 -9.88 6.19 -5.61
N GLY A 88 -8.62 5.94 -5.25
CA GLY A 88 -7.93 6.60 -4.14
C GLY A 88 -7.58 8.09 -4.32
N LYS A 89 -7.88 8.71 -5.47
CA LYS A 89 -7.46 10.09 -5.83
C LYS A 89 -7.71 11.11 -4.71
N ASN A 90 -8.92 11.12 -4.15
CA ASN A 90 -9.38 12.14 -3.21
C ASN A 90 -9.18 11.74 -1.74
N TYR A 91 -8.45 10.65 -1.47
CA TYR A 91 -8.43 10.00 -0.17
C TYR A 91 -7.00 9.77 0.35
N SER A 92 -6.82 10.01 1.64
CA SER A 92 -5.56 9.76 2.37
C SER A 92 -5.42 8.30 2.79
N GLY A 93 -5.77 7.39 1.88
CA GLY A 93 -5.69 5.94 2.04
C GLY A 93 -6.97 5.30 2.61
N MET A 94 -6.89 3.99 2.84
CA MET A 94 -8.02 3.20 3.34
C MET A 94 -8.37 3.54 4.79
N GLN A 95 -7.37 3.58 5.66
CA GLN A 95 -7.59 3.62 7.11
C GLN A 95 -8.03 5.00 7.57
N MET A 96 -9.06 5.04 8.42
CA MET A 96 -9.54 6.27 9.05
C MET A 96 -8.44 6.97 9.86
N ASN A 97 -8.27 8.28 9.61
CA ASN A 97 -7.32 9.17 10.28
C ASN A 97 -7.97 10.54 10.49
N GLU A 98 -7.54 11.30 11.50
CA GLU A 98 -8.09 12.62 11.82
C GLU A 98 -7.79 13.66 10.74
N GLY A 99 -8.75 14.55 10.49
CA GLY A 99 -8.58 15.73 9.64
C GLY A 99 -8.45 15.45 8.13
N VAL A 100 -8.59 14.20 7.70
CA VAL A 100 -8.45 13.82 6.27
C VAL A 100 -9.57 12.90 5.82
N LYS A 101 -9.96 13.01 4.54
CA LYS A 101 -10.91 12.08 3.91
C LYS A 101 -10.26 10.72 3.72
N THR A 102 -10.98 9.66 4.08
CA THR A 102 -10.51 8.27 4.00
C THR A 102 -11.64 7.35 3.56
N ILE A 103 -11.30 6.22 2.94
CA ILE A 103 -12.31 5.27 2.45
C ILE A 103 -13.16 4.73 3.60
N GLU A 104 -12.56 4.44 4.76
CA GLU A 104 -13.29 3.94 5.92
C GLU A 104 -14.29 4.93 6.50
N ALA A 105 -13.99 6.23 6.48
CA ALA A 105 -14.92 7.25 6.96
C ALA A 105 -16.17 7.33 6.07
N GLU A 106 -15.99 7.30 4.75
CA GLU A 106 -17.12 7.28 3.79
C GLU A 106 -17.95 6.00 3.90
N LEU A 107 -17.30 4.84 4.01
CA LEU A 107 -18.01 3.57 4.18
C LEU A 107 -18.77 3.54 5.52
N GLU A 108 -18.17 3.99 6.62
CA GLU A 108 -18.84 4.03 7.93
C GLU A 108 -20.10 4.90 7.87
N ARG A 109 -20.00 6.11 7.30
CA ARG A 109 -21.12 7.04 7.14
C ARG A 109 -22.22 6.45 6.26
N ALA A 110 -21.89 5.95 5.08
CA ALA A 110 -22.88 5.37 4.18
C ALA A 110 -23.58 4.14 4.78
N LEU A 111 -22.85 3.29 5.51
CA LEU A 111 -23.43 2.14 6.22
C LEU A 111 -24.34 2.57 7.37
N PHE A 112 -24.01 3.67 8.06
CA PHE A 112 -24.83 4.25 9.11
C PHE A 112 -26.12 4.86 8.55
N GLU A 113 -26.01 5.76 7.57
CA GLU A 113 -27.15 6.40 6.90
C GLU A 113 -28.07 5.38 6.19
N ALA A 114 -27.52 4.27 5.70
CA ALA A 114 -28.31 3.18 5.16
C ALA A 114 -29.13 2.41 6.22
N GLY A 115 -28.87 2.63 7.51
CA GLY A 115 -29.51 1.93 8.65
C GLY A 115 -28.76 0.67 9.11
N GLY A 116 -27.56 0.42 8.59
CA GLY A 116 -26.77 -0.77 8.93
C GLY A 116 -26.02 -0.67 10.26
N ILE A 117 -25.82 0.55 10.79
CA ILE A 117 -25.13 0.82 12.05
C ILE A 117 -26.09 1.59 12.97
N SER A 118 -26.23 1.14 14.22
CA SER A 118 -27.02 1.87 15.22
C SER A 118 -26.31 3.14 15.67
N GLU A 119 -27.07 4.16 16.09
CA GLU A 119 -26.54 5.44 16.61
C GLU A 119 -25.45 5.23 17.68
N THR A 120 -25.68 4.31 18.62
CA THR A 120 -24.74 3.97 19.71
C THR A 120 -23.41 3.33 19.25
N ASN A 121 -23.34 2.86 18.00
CA ASN A 121 -22.17 2.23 17.41
C ASN A 121 -21.50 3.12 16.35
N TYR A 122 -22.15 4.20 15.90
CA TYR A 122 -21.59 5.09 14.88
C TYR A 122 -20.37 5.83 15.44
N GLY A 123 -19.27 5.85 14.68
CA GLY A 123 -17.99 6.38 15.13
C GLY A 123 -17.10 5.40 15.88
N PHE A 124 -17.57 4.17 16.10
CA PHE A 124 -16.87 3.10 16.83
C PHE A 124 -16.73 1.84 15.97
N LEU A 125 -15.85 1.88 14.96
CA LEU A 125 -15.55 0.73 14.10
C LEU A 125 -15.22 -0.57 14.88
N GLN A 126 -14.65 -0.46 16.08
CA GLN A 126 -14.36 -1.60 16.96
C GLN A 126 -15.65 -2.29 17.45
N LYS A 127 -16.71 -1.55 17.78
CA LYS A 127 -17.99 -2.11 18.27
C LYS A 127 -18.75 -2.89 17.20
N ILE A 128 -18.54 -2.56 15.93
CA ILE A 128 -19.06 -3.33 14.78
C ILE A 128 -18.10 -4.42 14.29
N GLY A 129 -16.95 -4.60 14.95
CA GLY A 129 -15.98 -5.63 14.59
C GLY A 129 -15.40 -5.43 13.18
N TRP A 130 -15.12 -4.17 12.83
CA TRP A 130 -14.56 -3.76 11.54
C TRP A 130 -13.21 -4.43 11.27
N SER A 131 -13.02 -4.94 10.06
CA SER A 131 -11.71 -5.40 9.59
C SER A 131 -11.56 -5.24 8.07
N ARG A 132 -10.33 -5.16 7.58
CA ARG A 132 -9.99 -4.94 6.17
C ARG A 132 -8.86 -5.89 5.74
N ALA A 133 -8.88 -6.38 4.51
CA ALA A 133 -7.89 -7.35 4.03
C ALA A 133 -6.51 -6.75 3.77
N GLY A 134 -6.46 -5.50 3.31
CA GLY A 134 -5.23 -4.74 3.09
C GLY A 134 -5.41 -3.26 3.44
N ARG A 135 -4.34 -2.61 3.90
CA ARG A 135 -4.27 -1.15 3.95
C ARG A 135 -3.72 -0.66 2.62
N THR A 136 -4.32 0.36 2.05
CA THR A 136 -3.77 1.09 0.89
C THR A 136 -3.21 2.42 1.37
N ASP A 137 -2.08 2.82 0.79
CA ASP A 137 -1.47 4.13 1.02
C ASP A 137 -2.32 5.24 0.38
N LYS A 138 -2.02 6.50 0.68
CA LYS A 138 -2.66 7.67 0.05
C LYS A 138 -2.57 7.59 -1.47
N GLY A 139 -3.66 7.91 -2.15
CA GLY A 139 -3.75 7.87 -3.62
C GLY A 139 -3.94 6.47 -4.24
N VAL A 140 -3.62 5.39 -3.53
CA VAL A 140 -3.68 4.02 -4.08
C VAL A 140 -5.13 3.54 -4.22
N HIS A 141 -5.47 2.95 -5.36
CA HIS A 141 -6.83 2.47 -5.67
C HIS A 141 -7.05 1.01 -5.22
N ALA A 142 -8.29 0.54 -5.27
CA ALA A 142 -8.62 -0.88 -5.11
C ALA A 142 -9.83 -1.26 -5.97
N ALA A 143 -9.80 -2.44 -6.57
CA ALA A 143 -10.92 -3.03 -7.29
C ALA A 143 -11.59 -4.18 -6.49
N GLY A 144 -10.84 -4.82 -5.59
CA GLY A 144 -11.30 -5.98 -4.82
C GLY A 144 -10.80 -5.96 -3.39
N GLN A 145 -11.02 -4.86 -2.66
CA GLN A 145 -10.79 -4.80 -1.21
C GLN A 145 -11.89 -5.57 -0.50
N MET A 146 -11.55 -6.37 0.51
CA MET A 146 -12.52 -6.99 1.40
C MET A 146 -12.56 -6.25 2.73
N VAL A 147 -13.73 -5.78 3.12
CA VAL A 147 -14.00 -5.27 4.46
C VAL A 147 -15.08 -6.11 5.15
N THR A 148 -15.06 -6.14 6.47
CA THR A 148 -16.06 -6.88 7.24
C THR A 148 -16.60 -6.03 8.37
N ALA A 149 -17.91 -6.10 8.61
CA ALA A 149 -18.54 -5.44 9.74
C ALA A 149 -19.75 -6.25 10.21
N LYS A 150 -20.20 -6.00 11.45
CA LYS A 150 -21.46 -6.48 11.98
C LYS A 150 -22.54 -5.41 11.76
N LEU A 151 -23.54 -5.72 10.94
CA LEU A 151 -24.51 -4.76 10.42
C LEU A 151 -25.96 -5.24 10.58
N HIS A 152 -26.90 -4.28 10.56
CA HIS A 152 -28.34 -4.47 10.56
C HIS A 152 -28.88 -4.32 9.13
N VAL A 153 -28.79 -5.37 8.31
CA VAL A 153 -29.07 -5.32 6.86
C VAL A 153 -30.51 -5.72 6.50
N GLY A 154 -31.16 -6.55 7.32
CA GLY A 154 -32.41 -7.21 6.96
C GLY A 154 -32.19 -8.47 6.12
N ASP A 155 -33.23 -8.90 5.42
CA ASP A 155 -33.20 -10.10 4.57
C ASP A 155 -32.75 -9.80 3.13
N ASP A 156 -33.00 -8.58 2.62
CA ASP A 156 -32.59 -8.15 1.28
C ASP A 156 -31.22 -7.46 1.31
N VAL A 157 -30.18 -8.27 1.19
CA VAL A 157 -28.77 -7.81 1.16
C VAL A 157 -28.49 -6.96 -0.08
N GLU A 158 -29.17 -7.25 -1.20
CA GLU A 158 -28.93 -6.58 -2.48
C GLU A 158 -29.50 -5.16 -2.45
N ALA A 159 -30.74 -4.99 -2.01
CA ALA A 159 -31.36 -3.68 -1.82
C ALA A 159 -30.56 -2.82 -0.82
N PHE A 160 -30.09 -3.41 0.28
CA PHE A 160 -29.23 -2.69 1.23
C PHE A 160 -27.92 -2.23 0.58
N ARG A 161 -27.27 -3.08 -0.22
CA ARG A 161 -26.05 -2.71 -0.96
C ARG A 161 -26.32 -1.56 -1.93
N HIS A 162 -27.46 -1.57 -2.63
CA HIS A 162 -27.85 -0.46 -3.51
C HIS A 162 -28.03 0.85 -2.73
N LYS A 163 -28.76 0.82 -1.61
CA LYS A 163 -28.93 1.96 -0.72
C LYS A 163 -27.58 2.52 -0.22
N VAL A 164 -26.65 1.66 0.16
CA VAL A 164 -25.29 2.08 0.55
C VAL A 164 -24.57 2.77 -0.61
N ASN A 165 -24.66 2.23 -1.82
CA ASN A 165 -24.02 2.80 -3.00
C ASN A 165 -24.61 4.15 -3.43
N GLU A 166 -25.90 4.41 -3.19
CA GLU A 166 -26.53 5.72 -3.42
C GLU A 166 -25.98 6.80 -2.47
N LEU A 167 -25.59 6.40 -1.26
CA LEU A 167 -25.01 7.29 -0.24
C LEU A 167 -23.49 7.45 -0.37
N LEU A 168 -22.85 6.61 -1.17
CA LEU A 168 -21.41 6.64 -1.42
C LEU A 168 -21.06 7.55 -2.62
N PRO A 169 -19.99 8.35 -2.50
CA PRO A 169 -19.39 9.05 -3.64
C PRO A 169 -19.09 8.11 -4.81
N GLU A 170 -19.16 8.58 -6.06
CA GLU A 170 -18.97 7.76 -7.28
C GLU A 170 -17.65 7.01 -7.34
N ASP A 171 -16.64 7.53 -6.65
CA ASP A 171 -15.31 6.98 -6.49
C ASP A 171 -15.22 5.83 -5.48
N ILE A 172 -16.31 5.45 -4.80
CA ILE A 172 -16.39 4.28 -3.91
C ILE A 172 -17.65 3.46 -4.21
N ARG A 173 -17.50 2.14 -4.39
CA ARG A 173 -18.62 1.23 -4.60
C ARG A 173 -18.46 -0.07 -3.80
N VAL A 174 -19.54 -0.51 -3.18
CA VAL A 174 -19.69 -1.87 -2.68
C VAL A 174 -20.18 -2.75 -3.83
N MET A 175 -19.30 -3.63 -4.30
CA MET A 175 -19.53 -4.49 -5.46
C MET A 175 -20.39 -5.70 -5.13
N HIS A 176 -20.17 -6.29 -3.96
CA HIS A 176 -20.88 -7.47 -3.52
C HIS A 176 -20.83 -7.60 -1.99
N MET A 177 -21.89 -8.16 -1.40
CA MET A 177 -22.04 -8.31 0.05
C MET A 177 -22.56 -9.70 0.38
N VAL A 178 -21.94 -10.35 1.37
CA VAL A 178 -22.32 -11.70 1.81
C VAL A 178 -22.25 -11.84 3.31
N THR A 179 -23.08 -12.72 3.87
CA THR A 179 -22.94 -13.08 5.29
C THR A 179 -21.70 -13.93 5.51
N THR A 180 -21.03 -13.76 6.65
CA THR A 180 -19.84 -14.54 7.02
C THR A 180 -19.97 -15.10 8.42
N THR A 181 -19.10 -16.07 8.74
CA THR A 181 -19.07 -16.67 10.08
C THR A 181 -18.76 -15.62 11.16
N LYS A 182 -19.28 -15.81 12.37
CA LYS A 182 -19.18 -14.84 13.49
C LYS A 182 -17.75 -14.34 13.78
N ASN A 183 -16.74 -15.19 13.54
CA ASN A 183 -15.34 -14.92 13.82
C ASN A 183 -14.50 -14.56 12.58
N PHE A 184 -15.12 -14.41 11.41
CA PHE A 184 -14.41 -14.01 10.20
C PHE A 184 -13.74 -12.63 10.38
N ASN A 185 -12.49 -12.53 9.93
CA ASN A 185 -11.71 -11.31 9.94
C ASN A 185 -10.94 -11.22 8.62
N ALA A 186 -11.26 -10.22 7.80
CA ALA A 186 -10.70 -10.05 6.45
C ALA A 186 -9.18 -10.01 6.44
N LYS A 187 -8.53 -9.42 7.44
CA LYS A 187 -7.07 -9.34 7.52
C LYS A 187 -6.46 -10.71 7.75
N MET A 188 -6.98 -11.43 8.75
CA MET A 188 -6.41 -12.69 9.24
C MET A 188 -6.78 -13.88 8.36
N SER A 189 -7.92 -13.81 7.66
CA SER A 189 -8.41 -14.85 6.77
C SER A 189 -7.94 -14.68 5.32
N CYS A 190 -7.33 -13.55 4.97
CA CYS A 190 -6.85 -13.31 3.61
C CYS A 190 -5.47 -13.94 3.38
N ASP A 191 -5.41 -14.83 2.40
CA ASP A 191 -4.28 -15.71 2.12
C ASP A 191 -3.19 -15.02 1.31
N LYS A 192 -3.62 -14.32 0.26
CA LYS A 192 -2.77 -13.61 -0.69
C LYS A 192 -3.51 -12.40 -1.25
N ARG A 193 -2.76 -11.48 -1.83
CA ARG A 193 -3.29 -10.29 -2.50
C ARG A 193 -2.71 -10.24 -3.90
N THR A 194 -3.56 -9.89 -4.85
CA THR A 194 -3.16 -9.55 -6.22
C THR A 194 -3.20 -8.03 -6.34
N TYR A 195 -2.05 -7.45 -6.63
CA TYR A 195 -1.95 -6.05 -7.02
C TYR A 195 -1.63 -5.95 -8.51
N GLU A 196 -2.17 -4.91 -9.12
CA GLU A 196 -1.84 -4.56 -10.49
C GLU A 196 -1.22 -3.15 -10.50
N TYR A 197 -0.28 -2.94 -11.41
CA TYR A 197 0.38 -1.66 -11.63
C TYR A 197 0.24 -1.29 -13.11
N LEU A 198 -0.52 -0.23 -13.38
CA LEU A 198 -0.73 0.31 -14.73
C LEU A 198 0.23 1.47 -14.94
N ALA A 199 1.02 1.41 -16.02
CA ALA A 199 1.96 2.48 -16.36
C ALA A 199 2.15 2.61 -17.87
N PRO A 200 2.55 3.80 -18.37
CA PRO A 200 2.97 3.97 -19.75
C PRO A 200 4.22 3.13 -20.05
N THR A 201 4.35 2.57 -21.26
CA THR A 201 5.49 1.71 -21.61
C THR A 201 6.79 2.47 -21.77
N PHE A 202 6.76 3.79 -22.02
CA PHE A 202 7.96 4.62 -22.15
C PHE A 202 8.85 4.59 -20.91
N ILE A 203 8.33 4.21 -19.73
CA ILE A 203 9.17 4.03 -18.53
C ILE A 203 10.25 2.97 -18.71
N PHE A 204 10.07 2.06 -19.66
CA PHE A 204 11.00 0.99 -20.00
C PHE A 204 11.89 1.30 -21.20
N ALA A 205 11.80 2.52 -21.75
CA ALA A 205 12.72 2.96 -22.80
C ALA A 205 14.16 2.85 -22.32
N ALA A 206 15.05 2.45 -23.24
CA ALA A 206 16.47 2.33 -22.94
C ALA A 206 17.02 3.69 -22.49
N ARG A 207 17.73 3.70 -21.36
CA ARG A 207 18.37 4.88 -20.80
C ARG A 207 19.85 4.59 -20.63
N GLN A 208 20.68 5.54 -21.07
CA GLN A 208 22.12 5.40 -20.92
C GLN A 208 22.46 5.36 -19.43
N CYS A 209 23.19 4.32 -19.02
CA CYS A 209 23.81 4.29 -17.71
C CYS A 209 24.85 5.42 -17.69
N LYS A 210 24.50 6.59 -17.16
CA LYS A 210 25.48 7.61 -16.79
C LYS A 210 26.22 7.10 -15.56
N GLN A 211 26.96 6.00 -15.69
CA GLN A 211 28.00 5.68 -14.73
C GLN A 211 28.89 6.91 -14.64
N ARG A 212 29.16 7.37 -13.42
CA ARG A 212 30.17 8.38 -13.06
C ARG A 212 30.97 8.85 -14.27
N ALA A 213 30.43 9.82 -15.02
CA ALA A 213 31.29 10.56 -15.91
C ALA A 213 32.28 11.21 -14.94
N SER A 214 33.57 10.89 -15.07
CA SER A 214 34.62 11.68 -14.44
C SER A 214 34.26 13.15 -14.67
N ALA A 215 34.36 13.96 -13.64
CA ALA A 215 34.13 15.39 -13.68
C ALA A 215 35.19 16.08 -14.58
N SER A 216 35.18 15.77 -15.87
CA SER A 216 36.14 16.22 -16.88
C SER A 216 35.45 16.74 -18.14
N GLY A 217 34.15 17.01 -18.07
CA GLY A 217 33.41 17.72 -19.11
C GLY A 217 32.58 18.82 -18.47
N GLY A 218 32.87 20.07 -18.84
CA GLY A 218 32.17 21.29 -18.38
C GLY A 218 30.71 21.39 -18.87
N ALA A 219 29.91 20.35 -18.64
CA ALA A 219 28.47 20.45 -18.73
C ALA A 219 27.95 21.12 -17.45
N ALA A 220 27.21 22.22 -17.60
CA ALA A 220 26.53 22.87 -16.49
C ALA A 220 25.77 21.82 -15.65
N ALA A 221 26.04 21.80 -14.35
CA ALA A 221 25.36 20.90 -13.43
C ALA A 221 23.84 21.11 -13.60
N PRO A 222 23.04 20.05 -13.83
CA PRO A 222 21.61 20.22 -14.03
C PRO A 222 21.01 21.00 -12.87
N GLU A 223 20.29 22.08 -13.17
CA GLU A 223 19.61 22.90 -12.17
C GLU A 223 18.52 22.09 -11.48
N TRP A 224 18.44 22.27 -10.16
CA TRP A 224 17.70 21.41 -9.26
C TRP A 224 16.29 21.95 -9.09
N PRO A 225 15.25 21.11 -9.18
CA PRO A 225 13.92 21.56 -8.84
C PRO A 225 13.87 21.80 -7.32
N THR A 226 13.77 23.06 -6.92
CA THR A 226 13.61 23.48 -5.51
C THR A 226 12.14 23.54 -5.09
N GLY A 227 11.21 23.26 -6.02
CA GLY A 227 9.77 23.32 -5.81
C GLY A 227 9.20 22.33 -4.80
N LEU A 228 7.90 22.47 -4.50
CA LEU A 228 7.18 21.51 -3.65
C LEU A 228 7.28 20.11 -4.23
N LEU A 229 7.57 19.11 -3.38
CA LEU A 229 7.45 17.71 -3.77
C LEU A 229 5.97 17.35 -3.83
N ASP A 230 5.60 16.53 -4.80
CA ASP A 230 4.33 15.81 -4.77
C ASP A 230 4.37 14.65 -3.77
N GLU A 231 3.24 13.95 -3.68
CA GLU A 231 3.02 12.81 -2.77
C GLU A 231 4.00 11.64 -3.00
N ASP A 232 4.58 11.56 -4.20
CA ASP A 232 5.55 10.53 -4.55
C ASP A 232 7.00 10.97 -4.31
N GLY A 233 7.20 12.22 -3.89
CA GLY A 233 8.51 12.81 -3.62
C GLY A 233 9.16 13.42 -4.87
N VAL A 234 8.37 13.71 -5.91
CA VAL A 234 8.86 14.29 -7.16
C VAL A 234 8.55 15.79 -7.19
N PRO A 235 9.50 16.68 -7.52
CA PRO A 235 9.23 18.12 -7.53
C PRO A 235 8.20 18.53 -8.60
N GLN A 236 7.21 19.35 -8.24
CA GLN A 236 6.07 19.73 -9.08
C GLN A 236 6.42 20.64 -10.26
N ASP A 237 7.54 21.34 -10.15
CA ASP A 237 8.09 22.31 -11.10
C ASP A 237 8.98 21.68 -12.19
N VAL A 238 9.08 20.35 -12.24
CA VAL A 238 9.87 19.67 -13.28
C VAL A 238 9.22 19.84 -14.65
N ALA A 239 9.70 20.83 -15.41
CA ALA A 239 9.29 21.04 -16.79
C ALA A 239 9.78 19.90 -17.69
N ILE A 240 8.91 19.38 -18.55
CA ILE A 240 9.25 18.38 -19.57
C ILE A 240 9.06 19.03 -20.92
N ASP A 241 10.12 19.03 -21.73
CA ASP A 241 10.08 19.62 -23.05
C ASP A 241 9.17 18.83 -24.00
N THR A 242 8.64 19.52 -25.01
CA THR A 242 7.68 18.96 -25.95
C THR A 242 8.24 17.77 -26.72
N ALA A 243 9.53 17.81 -27.09
CA ALA A 243 10.16 16.73 -27.84
C ALA A 243 10.24 15.44 -27.02
N THR A 244 10.56 15.53 -25.74
CA THR A 244 10.54 14.39 -24.80
C THR A 244 9.13 13.80 -24.69
N LEU A 245 8.09 14.63 -24.60
CA LEU A 245 6.70 14.14 -24.52
C LEU A 245 6.26 13.45 -25.81
N ASP A 246 6.62 14.01 -26.96
CA ASP A 246 6.31 13.42 -28.26
C ASP A 246 7.03 12.08 -28.44
N ALA A 247 8.29 11.98 -28.00
CA ALA A 247 9.03 10.72 -27.97
C ALA A 247 8.39 9.70 -27.02
N GLN A 248 7.96 10.11 -25.83
CA GLN A 248 7.25 9.25 -24.88
C GLN A 248 5.93 8.74 -25.43
N ARG A 249 5.16 9.59 -26.13
CA ARG A 249 3.91 9.21 -26.80
C ARG A 249 4.12 8.26 -27.97
N ALA A 250 5.19 8.47 -28.74
CA ALA A 250 5.54 7.63 -29.89
C ALA A 250 6.19 6.29 -29.49
N PHE A 251 6.69 6.16 -28.26
CA PHE A 251 7.36 4.95 -27.79
C PHE A 251 6.44 3.73 -27.87
N ARG A 252 6.97 2.63 -28.41
CA ARG A 252 6.33 1.31 -28.42
C ARG A 252 7.31 0.28 -27.91
N MET A 253 6.86 -0.55 -26.98
CA MET A 253 7.67 -1.58 -26.36
C MET A 253 7.95 -2.70 -27.35
N SER A 254 9.23 -2.97 -27.60
CA SER A 254 9.65 -4.13 -28.40
C SER A 254 9.42 -5.45 -27.67
N ASP A 255 9.30 -6.56 -28.41
CA ASP A 255 9.22 -7.90 -27.83
C ASP A 255 10.47 -8.26 -27.00
N GLU A 256 11.65 -7.73 -27.36
CA GLU A 256 12.88 -7.90 -26.59
C GLU A 256 12.79 -7.20 -25.23
N THR A 257 12.36 -5.93 -25.22
CA THR A 257 12.13 -5.16 -23.98
C THR A 257 11.07 -5.84 -23.10
N TYR A 258 10.00 -6.35 -23.71
CA TYR A 258 8.96 -7.09 -23.02
C TYR A 258 9.49 -8.40 -22.41
N GLY A 259 10.30 -9.16 -23.16
CA GLY A 259 10.97 -10.37 -22.66
C GLY A 259 11.88 -10.08 -21.47
N LYS A 260 12.67 -8.99 -21.55
CA LYS A 260 13.52 -8.51 -20.45
C LYS A 260 12.70 -8.11 -19.22
N LEU A 261 11.57 -7.42 -19.42
CA LEU A 261 10.63 -7.10 -18.34
C LEU A 261 10.13 -8.37 -17.65
N LEU A 262 9.63 -9.37 -18.39
CA LEU A 262 9.14 -10.61 -17.80
C LEU A 262 10.22 -11.36 -17.02
N ALA A 263 11.45 -11.42 -17.54
CA ALA A 263 12.58 -12.03 -16.82
C ALA A 263 12.90 -11.26 -15.52
N THR A 264 12.88 -9.93 -15.58
CA THR A 264 13.13 -9.05 -14.43
C THR A 264 12.07 -9.19 -13.35
N LEU A 265 10.79 -9.24 -13.72
CA LEU A 265 9.69 -9.42 -12.76
C LEU A 265 9.76 -10.79 -12.07
N ARG A 266 10.09 -11.85 -12.81
CA ARG A 266 10.25 -13.21 -12.26
C ARG A 266 11.39 -13.32 -11.25
N ALA A 267 12.41 -12.46 -11.31
CA ALA A 267 13.51 -12.46 -10.33
C ALA A 267 13.04 -12.14 -8.90
N PHE A 268 11.85 -11.55 -8.73
CA PHE A 268 11.26 -11.30 -7.41
C PHE A 268 10.47 -12.50 -6.85
N GLU A 269 10.17 -13.51 -7.66
CA GLU A 269 9.38 -14.68 -7.24
C GLU A 269 10.13 -15.52 -6.21
N GLY A 270 9.40 -16.12 -5.27
CA GLY A 270 9.96 -16.87 -4.16
C GLY A 270 9.97 -16.12 -2.84
N THR A 271 10.67 -16.69 -1.86
CA THR A 271 10.78 -16.13 -0.51
C THR A 271 12.11 -15.42 -0.36
N HIS A 272 12.07 -14.10 -0.20
CA HIS A 272 13.28 -13.26 -0.10
C HIS A 272 13.19 -12.26 1.05
N ASN A 273 14.35 -11.68 1.38
CA ASN A 273 14.43 -10.59 2.35
C ASN A 273 14.22 -9.23 1.67
N PHE A 274 13.02 -8.66 1.80
CA PHE A 274 12.64 -7.42 1.13
C PHE A 274 12.93 -6.16 1.96
N HIS A 275 13.95 -6.15 2.82
CA HIS A 275 14.25 -5.02 3.70
C HIS A 275 14.64 -3.74 2.96
N ASN A 276 15.31 -3.84 1.80
CA ASN A 276 15.61 -2.70 0.93
C ASN A 276 14.37 -2.18 0.17
N PHE A 277 13.36 -3.03 0.01
CA PHE A 277 12.09 -2.71 -0.67
C PHE A 277 11.03 -2.11 0.25
N THR A 278 11.36 -1.81 1.50
CA THR A 278 10.48 -1.09 2.42
C THR A 278 11.22 0.11 3.00
N SER A 279 10.49 0.89 3.81
CA SER A 279 11.08 1.83 4.76
C SER A 279 10.91 1.26 6.17
N LYS A 280 11.74 1.73 7.13
CA LYS A 280 11.57 1.53 8.58
C LYS A 280 11.81 0.11 9.14
N LEU A 281 12.34 -0.83 8.35
CA LEU A 281 12.72 -2.15 8.86
C LEU A 281 14.22 -2.42 8.68
N GLU A 282 14.79 -3.05 9.70
CA GLU A 282 16.17 -3.51 9.67
C GLU A 282 16.32 -4.79 8.83
N PRO A 283 17.49 -5.01 8.21
CA PRO A 283 17.76 -6.20 7.40
C PRO A 283 17.54 -7.52 8.13
N THR A 284 17.82 -7.55 9.43
CA THR A 284 17.71 -8.72 10.30
C THR A 284 16.27 -9.00 10.76
N SER A 285 15.32 -8.11 10.48
CA SER A 285 13.95 -8.29 10.94
C SER A 285 13.30 -9.48 10.22
N PRO A 286 12.72 -10.47 10.94
CA PRO A 286 11.97 -11.55 10.30
C PRO A 286 10.73 -11.04 9.55
N LYS A 287 10.29 -9.82 9.88
CA LYS A 287 9.21 -9.13 9.16
C LYS A 287 9.61 -8.72 7.74
N CYS A 288 10.87 -8.81 7.33
CA CYS A 288 11.28 -8.48 5.96
C CYS A 288 11.13 -9.68 4.99
N GLN A 289 10.99 -10.90 5.52
CA GLN A 289 10.79 -12.09 4.71
C GLN A 289 9.39 -12.09 4.08
N ARG A 290 9.30 -12.05 2.75
CA ARG A 290 8.03 -12.08 2.02
C ARG A 290 8.09 -13.10 0.91
N PHE A 291 6.91 -13.64 0.60
CA PHE A 291 6.73 -14.63 -0.45
C PHE A 291 5.92 -14.02 -1.61
N ILE A 292 6.57 -13.87 -2.75
CA ILE A 292 5.96 -13.50 -4.02
C ILE A 292 5.65 -14.79 -4.77
N MET A 293 4.38 -15.00 -5.06
CA MET A 293 3.88 -16.22 -5.70
C MET A 293 4.01 -16.16 -7.21
N SER A 294 3.75 -14.99 -7.80
CA SER A 294 3.96 -14.73 -9.21
C SER A 294 4.10 -13.24 -9.46
N PHE A 295 4.90 -12.87 -10.48
CA PHE A 295 5.02 -11.49 -10.94
C PHE A 295 5.24 -11.47 -12.45
N GLY A 296 4.26 -10.92 -13.18
CA GLY A 296 4.30 -10.81 -14.63
C GLY A 296 3.63 -9.56 -15.15
N ALA A 297 3.45 -9.49 -16.47
CA ALA A 297 2.80 -8.39 -17.15
C ALA A 297 1.94 -8.88 -18.31
N ASP A 298 0.80 -8.24 -18.52
CA ASP A 298 -0.01 -8.44 -19.72
C ASP A 298 0.70 -7.83 -20.94
N ARG A 299 0.24 -8.15 -22.15
CA ARG A 299 0.77 -7.50 -23.37
C ARG A 299 0.47 -5.99 -23.34
N PRO A 300 1.38 -5.14 -23.85
CA PRO A 300 1.12 -3.71 -24.02
C PRO A 300 -0.12 -3.46 -24.86
N PHE A 301 -0.82 -2.36 -24.58
CA PHE A 301 -1.99 -1.92 -25.33
C PHE A 301 -1.97 -0.40 -25.49
N VAL A 302 -2.54 0.12 -26.57
CA VAL A 302 -2.62 1.56 -26.83
C VAL A 302 -3.97 2.08 -26.34
N GLU A 303 -3.95 3.14 -25.54
CA GLU A 303 -5.16 3.79 -25.02
C GLU A 303 -5.58 4.94 -25.95
N ARG A 304 -6.76 5.53 -25.71
CA ARG A 304 -7.32 6.60 -26.57
C ARG A 304 -6.45 7.85 -26.72
N ASP A 305 -5.52 8.06 -25.78
CA ASP A 305 -4.54 9.15 -25.80
C ASP A 305 -3.37 8.91 -26.78
N GLY A 306 -3.32 7.75 -27.43
CA GLY A 306 -2.25 7.34 -28.35
C GLY A 306 -0.98 6.86 -27.62
N MET A 307 -0.95 6.87 -26.29
CA MET A 307 0.14 6.31 -25.49
C MET A 307 -0.05 4.81 -25.34
N GLU A 308 1.06 4.09 -25.33
CA GLU A 308 1.06 2.66 -25.05
C GLU A 308 1.23 2.43 -23.54
N TRP A 309 0.40 1.57 -23.00
CA TRP A 309 0.30 1.24 -21.58
C TRP A 309 0.55 -0.25 -21.37
N ILE A 310 1.02 -0.60 -20.17
CA ILE A 310 1.22 -1.98 -19.75
C ILE A 310 0.72 -2.18 -18.33
N ARG A 311 0.10 -3.34 -18.11
CA ARG A 311 -0.39 -3.76 -16.80
C ARG A 311 0.48 -4.88 -16.24
N MET A 312 1.18 -4.59 -15.15
CA MET A 312 1.96 -5.57 -14.40
C MET A 312 1.10 -6.14 -13.27
N ARG A 313 1.19 -7.44 -13.00
CA ARG A 313 0.42 -8.15 -11.97
C ARG A 313 1.37 -8.88 -11.03
N VAL A 314 1.25 -8.59 -9.74
CA VAL A 314 1.99 -9.28 -8.68
C VAL A 314 1.02 -9.96 -7.71
N VAL A 315 1.26 -11.24 -7.46
CA VAL A 315 0.53 -12.04 -6.48
C VAL A 315 1.49 -12.37 -5.34
N GLY A 316 1.13 -12.00 -4.13
CA GLY A 316 1.98 -12.24 -2.96
C GLY A 316 1.16 -12.51 -1.72
N GLN A 317 1.75 -13.24 -0.77
CA GLN A 317 1.07 -13.58 0.49
C GLN A 317 0.77 -12.32 1.31
N SER A 318 1.77 -11.42 1.41
CA SER A 318 1.65 -10.11 2.07
C SER A 318 2.68 -9.15 1.51
N PHE A 319 2.44 -7.84 1.67
CA PHE A 319 3.33 -6.79 1.18
C PHE A 319 3.71 -5.83 2.30
N LEU A 320 4.94 -5.30 2.24
CA LEU A 320 5.44 -4.25 3.12
C LEU A 320 5.03 -2.86 2.62
N LEU A 321 5.28 -1.82 3.42
CA LEU A 321 5.08 -0.44 3.01
C LEU A 321 5.99 -0.13 1.81
N HIS A 322 5.43 0.48 0.76
CA HIS A 322 6.11 0.80 -0.52
C HIS A 322 6.69 -0.40 -1.30
N HIS A 323 6.45 -1.63 -0.85
CA HIS A 323 7.08 -2.85 -1.37
C HIS A 323 6.98 -2.97 -2.90
N ILE A 324 5.76 -2.94 -3.40
CA ILE A 324 5.48 -3.12 -4.83
C ILE A 324 6.07 -1.98 -5.65
N ARG A 325 5.92 -0.74 -5.18
CA ARG A 325 6.44 0.44 -5.87
C ARG A 325 7.97 0.43 -5.99
N LYS A 326 8.67 -0.08 -4.98
CA LYS A 326 10.13 -0.27 -5.05
C LYS A 326 10.52 -1.43 -5.97
N MET A 327 9.78 -2.54 -5.98
CA MET A 327 10.03 -3.62 -6.96
C MET A 327 9.85 -3.12 -8.40
N ILE A 328 8.77 -2.38 -8.66
CA ILE A 328 8.52 -1.77 -9.98
C ILE A 328 9.61 -0.76 -10.35
N GLY A 329 10.00 0.12 -9.41
CA GLY A 329 11.07 1.10 -9.65
C GLY A 329 12.40 0.44 -10.02
N THR A 330 12.80 -0.60 -9.28
CA THR A 330 14.02 -1.35 -9.61
C THR A 330 13.88 -2.08 -10.95
N ALA A 331 12.72 -2.67 -11.24
CA ALA A 331 12.49 -3.34 -12.52
C ALA A 331 12.61 -2.38 -13.71
N VAL A 332 12.07 -1.16 -13.58
CA VAL A 332 12.20 -0.10 -14.60
C VAL A 332 13.67 0.20 -14.92
N GLU A 333 14.53 0.32 -13.91
CA GLU A 333 15.95 0.63 -14.08
C GLU A 333 16.74 -0.54 -14.68
N VAL A 334 16.39 -1.78 -14.30
CA VAL A 334 16.98 -2.99 -14.90
C VAL A 334 16.61 -3.10 -16.38
N VAL A 335 15.33 -2.94 -16.72
CA VAL A 335 14.85 -3.04 -18.10
C VAL A 335 15.41 -1.92 -18.97
N ALA A 336 15.43 -0.68 -18.45
CA ALA A 336 16.02 0.47 -19.13
C ALA A 336 17.55 0.34 -19.35
N GLY A 337 18.21 -0.61 -18.68
CA GLY A 337 19.65 -0.85 -18.84
C GLY A 337 20.54 0.02 -17.94
N VAL A 338 19.97 0.67 -16.92
CA VAL A 338 20.71 1.51 -15.98
C VAL A 338 21.46 0.66 -14.94
N THR A 339 20.90 -0.49 -14.57
CA THR A 339 21.48 -1.41 -13.59
C THR A 339 21.27 -2.85 -14.07
N PRO A 340 22.16 -3.81 -13.75
CA PRO A 340 22.01 -5.16 -14.26
C PRO A 340 21.05 -5.98 -13.38
N LEU A 341 20.63 -7.17 -13.85
CA LEU A 341 19.59 -7.98 -13.20
C LEU A 341 20.00 -8.43 -11.78
N GLU A 342 21.30 -8.65 -11.57
CA GLU A 342 21.91 -9.08 -10.31
C GLU A 342 21.71 -8.06 -9.18
N THR A 343 21.38 -6.80 -9.52
CA THR A 343 21.00 -5.79 -8.53
C THR A 343 19.80 -6.22 -7.70
N ILE A 344 18.85 -6.97 -8.26
CA ILE A 344 17.72 -7.51 -7.50
C ILE A 344 18.21 -8.52 -6.45
N GLU A 345 19.09 -9.44 -6.85
CA GLU A 345 19.65 -10.45 -5.95
C GLU A 345 20.49 -9.83 -4.84
N ARG A 346 21.31 -8.82 -5.18
CA ARG A 346 22.08 -8.03 -4.21
C ARG A 346 21.15 -7.30 -3.24
N ALA A 347 20.03 -6.76 -3.71
CA ALA A 347 19.07 -6.06 -2.86
C ALA A 347 18.38 -6.96 -1.81
N PHE A 348 18.41 -8.29 -1.98
CA PHE A 348 17.96 -9.26 -0.98
C PHE A 348 19.00 -9.59 0.09
N GLN A 349 20.28 -9.26 -0.14
CA GLN A 349 21.33 -9.45 0.86
C GLN A 349 21.17 -8.47 2.03
N LEU A 350 21.88 -8.70 3.12
CA LEU A 350 21.72 -7.91 4.35
C LEU A 350 22.21 -6.47 4.24
N ASP A 351 23.04 -6.17 3.24
CA ASP A 351 23.53 -4.82 2.99
C ASP A 351 22.41 -3.89 2.54
N LYS A 352 22.54 -2.62 2.93
CA LYS A 352 21.59 -1.57 2.57
C LYS A 352 21.87 -1.05 1.18
N MET A 353 20.81 -0.89 0.41
CA MET A 353 20.81 -0.31 -0.92
C MET A 353 19.60 0.61 -1.06
N ASP A 354 19.83 1.82 -1.53
CA ASP A 354 18.75 2.74 -1.86
C ASP A 354 18.14 2.34 -3.21
N LEU A 355 16.81 2.22 -3.24
CA LEU A 355 16.05 1.78 -4.41
C LEU A 355 15.01 2.83 -4.81
N PRO A 356 14.80 3.03 -6.12
CA PRO A 356 13.77 3.94 -6.62
C PRO A 356 12.38 3.47 -6.22
N LYS A 357 11.48 4.42 -5.95
CA LYS A 357 10.08 4.16 -5.62
C LYS A 357 9.22 4.70 -6.75
N ALA A 358 8.57 3.82 -7.51
CA ALA A 358 7.68 4.21 -8.61
C ALA A 358 6.48 5.04 -8.11
N PRO A 359 5.83 5.86 -8.95
CA PRO A 359 4.63 6.62 -8.59
C PRO A 359 3.52 5.78 -7.96
N SER A 360 2.71 6.35 -7.07
CA SER A 360 1.61 5.65 -6.40
C SER A 360 0.40 5.45 -7.31
N VAL A 361 0.15 6.39 -8.23
CA VAL A 361 -1.06 6.44 -9.08
C VAL A 361 -1.28 5.16 -9.88
N GLY A 362 -0.22 4.51 -10.38
CA GLY A 362 -0.36 3.29 -11.16
C GLY A 362 -0.81 2.07 -10.35
N LEU A 363 -0.68 2.09 -9.01
CA LEU A 363 -0.88 0.94 -8.15
C LEU A 363 -2.33 0.80 -7.70
N TYR A 364 -2.86 -0.43 -7.78
CA TYR A 364 -4.14 -0.76 -7.15
C TYR A 364 -4.23 -2.21 -6.66
N LEU A 365 -4.99 -2.41 -5.59
CA LEU A 365 -5.35 -3.75 -5.12
C LEU A 365 -6.40 -4.35 -6.06
N ALA A 366 -6.01 -5.28 -6.92
CA ALA A 366 -6.94 -5.94 -7.84
C ALA A 366 -7.88 -6.88 -7.08
N GLN A 367 -7.35 -7.72 -6.18
CA GLN A 367 -8.14 -8.69 -5.44
C GLN A 367 -7.47 -9.14 -4.13
N ALA A 368 -8.25 -9.20 -3.05
CA ALA A 368 -7.91 -9.99 -1.87
C ALA A 368 -8.41 -11.43 -2.04
N HIS A 369 -7.63 -12.41 -1.60
CA HIS A 369 -7.96 -13.83 -1.80
C HIS A 369 -8.23 -14.56 -0.48
N PHE A 370 -9.19 -15.50 -0.51
CA PHE A 370 -9.70 -16.23 0.66
C PHE A 370 -9.86 -17.73 0.38
N GLU A 371 -9.07 -18.31 -0.52
CA GLU A 371 -9.25 -19.71 -0.92
C GLU A 371 -9.09 -20.70 0.25
N VAL A 372 -8.17 -20.44 1.19
CA VAL A 372 -7.99 -21.30 2.37
C VAL A 372 -9.20 -21.19 3.31
N TYR A 373 -9.78 -20.00 3.43
CA TYR A 373 -11.03 -19.81 4.17
C TYR A 373 -12.18 -20.60 3.52
N ASN A 374 -12.34 -20.49 2.20
CA ASN A 374 -13.40 -21.19 1.46
C ASN A 374 -13.23 -22.71 1.56
N GLN A 375 -12.01 -23.23 1.50
CA GLN A 375 -11.72 -24.65 1.70
C GLN A 375 -12.14 -25.12 3.10
N ARG A 376 -11.80 -24.37 4.15
CA ARG A 376 -12.20 -24.71 5.53
C ARG A 376 -13.71 -24.69 5.70
N LEU A 377 -14.38 -23.70 5.11
CA LEU A 377 -15.85 -23.60 5.15
C LEU A 377 -16.52 -24.84 4.53
N ARG A 378 -16.00 -25.34 3.40
CA ARG A 378 -16.49 -26.55 2.72
C ARG A 378 -16.23 -27.82 3.53
N THR A 379 -15.05 -27.95 4.14
CA THR A 379 -14.72 -29.10 5.01
C THR A 379 -15.60 -29.13 6.26
N ASP A 380 -15.83 -28.00 6.89
CA ASP A 380 -16.69 -27.90 8.07
C ASP A 380 -18.14 -28.26 7.73
N ALA A 381 -18.64 -27.86 6.56
CA ALA A 381 -19.97 -28.26 6.07
C ALA A 381 -20.12 -29.79 5.88
N SER A 382 -19.03 -30.49 5.51
CA SER A 382 -19.05 -31.95 5.34
C SER A 382 -18.96 -32.74 6.65
N THR A 383 -18.40 -32.14 7.72
CA THR A 383 -18.16 -32.82 9.01
C THR A 383 -19.17 -32.42 10.09
N LEU A 384 -19.78 -31.24 9.97
CA LEU A 384 -20.81 -30.71 10.86
C LEU A 384 -21.94 -30.11 9.99
N PRO A 385 -23.10 -30.77 9.90
CA PRO A 385 -24.26 -30.26 9.14
C PRO A 385 -24.72 -28.87 9.59
N SER A 386 -24.34 -28.40 10.79
CA SER A 386 -24.71 -27.08 11.30
C SER A 386 -23.99 -25.91 10.64
N ALA A 387 -22.82 -26.11 10.02
CA ALA A 387 -22.13 -25.07 9.25
C ALA A 387 -22.78 -24.88 7.87
N ALA A 388 -23.22 -25.97 7.23
CA ALA A 388 -24.08 -25.93 6.06
C ALA A 388 -25.46 -25.30 6.39
N ALA A 389 -26.00 -25.57 7.59
CA ALA A 389 -27.23 -24.95 8.07
C ALA A 389 -27.11 -23.44 8.38
N ALA A 390 -25.89 -22.90 8.51
CA ALA A 390 -25.67 -21.47 8.77
C ALA A 390 -25.70 -20.59 7.51
N GLY A 391 -25.77 -21.19 6.31
CA GLY A 391 -26.04 -20.46 5.06
C GLY A 391 -24.98 -19.42 4.67
N HIS A 392 -23.71 -19.61 5.03
CA HIS A 392 -22.63 -18.69 4.65
C HIS A 392 -22.03 -19.08 3.29
N PRO A 393 -22.09 -18.21 2.26
CA PRO A 393 -21.50 -18.50 0.96
C PRO A 393 -19.96 -18.41 0.99
N PRO A 394 -19.26 -19.08 0.07
CA PRO A 394 -17.82 -18.89 -0.12
C PRO A 394 -17.50 -17.44 -0.53
N LEU A 395 -16.30 -16.97 -0.18
CA LEU A 395 -15.79 -15.64 -0.53
C LEU A 395 -15.00 -15.69 -1.84
N ASP A 396 -15.62 -16.22 -2.89
CA ASP A 396 -15.11 -16.20 -4.26
C ASP A 396 -16.19 -15.66 -5.20
N PHE A 397 -15.84 -15.45 -6.47
CA PHE A 397 -16.74 -14.94 -7.50
C PHE A 397 -17.22 -16.05 -8.46
N VAL A 398 -17.22 -17.31 -8.01
CA VAL A 398 -17.63 -18.43 -8.85
C VAL A 398 -19.15 -18.38 -9.04
N GLY A 399 -19.59 -18.21 -10.29
CA GLY A 399 -21.01 -18.03 -10.64
C GLY A 399 -21.55 -16.61 -10.37
N GLU A 400 -20.65 -15.64 -10.18
CA GLU A 400 -20.96 -14.23 -9.91
C GLU A 400 -20.44 -13.34 -11.06
N GLU A 401 -20.73 -13.72 -12.31
CA GLU A 401 -20.24 -13.02 -13.52
C GLU A 401 -20.63 -11.54 -13.51
N ALA A 402 -21.85 -11.22 -13.09
CA ALA A 402 -22.32 -9.84 -12.95
C ALA A 402 -21.52 -9.03 -11.92
N VAL A 403 -20.93 -9.66 -10.90
CA VAL A 403 -20.03 -8.97 -9.95
C VAL A 403 -18.70 -8.67 -10.64
N LEU A 404 -18.14 -9.63 -11.39
CA LEU A 404 -16.89 -9.47 -12.12
C LEU A 404 -17.00 -8.38 -13.19
N GLU A 405 -18.09 -8.36 -13.95
CA GLU A 405 -18.38 -7.32 -14.94
C GLU A 405 -18.44 -5.94 -14.30
N ARG A 406 -19.10 -5.79 -13.14
CA ARG A 406 -19.13 -4.53 -12.40
C ARG A 406 -17.77 -4.10 -11.89
N ILE A 407 -16.95 -5.04 -11.40
CA ILE A 407 -15.57 -4.76 -10.97
C ILE A 407 -14.75 -4.26 -12.16
N GLU A 408 -14.82 -4.94 -13.30
CA GLU A 408 -14.06 -4.56 -14.49
C GLU A 408 -14.56 -3.23 -15.11
N ALA A 409 -15.87 -2.99 -15.10
CA ALA A 409 -16.46 -1.70 -15.49
C ALA A 409 -15.92 -0.57 -14.61
N PHE A 410 -15.94 -0.75 -13.28
CA PHE A 410 -15.41 0.26 -12.35
C PHE A 410 -13.89 0.47 -12.52
N LYS A 411 -13.12 -0.60 -12.77
CA LYS A 411 -11.70 -0.49 -13.10
C LYS A 411 -11.49 0.43 -14.30
N ARG A 412 -12.23 0.22 -15.38
CA ARG A 412 -12.12 1.02 -16.62
C ARG A 412 -12.59 2.46 -16.42
N GLU A 413 -13.79 2.63 -15.88
CA GLU A 413 -14.48 3.92 -15.81
C GLU A 413 -13.92 4.85 -14.74
N ARG A 414 -13.37 4.32 -13.64
CA ARG A 414 -12.92 5.11 -12.48
C ARG A 414 -11.43 5.01 -12.24
N ILE A 415 -10.85 3.81 -12.22
CA ILE A 415 -9.43 3.63 -11.90
C ILE A 415 -8.56 3.98 -13.11
N PHE A 416 -8.72 3.28 -14.23
CA PHE A 416 -7.88 3.46 -15.42
C PHE A 416 -8.06 4.84 -16.03
N LYS A 417 -9.32 5.29 -16.16
CA LYS A 417 -9.64 6.65 -16.56
C LYS A 417 -8.85 7.68 -15.74
N HIS A 418 -8.89 7.56 -14.41
CA HIS A 418 -8.15 8.48 -13.55
C HIS A 418 -6.64 8.39 -13.75
N ILE A 419 -6.05 7.19 -13.82
CA ILE A 419 -4.60 7.01 -14.01
C ILE A 419 -4.13 7.68 -15.30
N VAL A 420 -4.87 7.46 -16.40
CA VAL A 420 -4.57 8.01 -17.73
C VAL A 420 -4.74 9.53 -17.75
N GLU A 421 -5.86 10.05 -17.25
CA GLU A 421 -6.11 11.50 -17.16
C GLU A 421 -5.10 12.20 -16.24
N HIS A 422 -4.69 11.54 -15.16
CA HIS A 422 -3.68 12.08 -14.25
C HIS A 422 -2.31 12.12 -14.92
N GLU A 423 -1.91 11.08 -15.67
CA GLU A 423 -0.67 11.14 -16.45
C GLU A 423 -0.69 12.28 -17.48
N ALA A 424 -1.81 12.45 -18.19
CA ALA A 424 -1.95 13.54 -19.16
C ALA A 424 -1.84 14.93 -18.51
N ALA A 425 -2.39 15.11 -17.29
CA ALA A 425 -2.46 16.40 -16.61
C ALA A 425 -1.20 16.75 -15.80
N THR A 426 -0.68 15.81 -15.01
CA THR A 426 0.38 16.06 -14.01
C THR A 426 1.69 15.34 -14.31
N ARG A 427 1.69 14.43 -15.30
CA ARG A 427 2.87 13.71 -15.82
C ARG A 427 3.75 13.05 -14.75
N PRO A 428 3.20 12.38 -13.71
CA PRO A 428 3.98 11.78 -12.64
C PRO A 428 5.01 10.79 -13.14
N PHE A 429 4.72 9.98 -14.17
CA PHE A 429 5.69 9.01 -14.68
C PHE A 429 6.84 9.71 -15.40
N ALA A 430 6.53 10.65 -16.29
CA ALA A 430 7.56 11.39 -17.01
C ALA A 430 8.42 12.27 -16.08
N ARG A 431 7.82 12.92 -15.07
CA ARG A 431 8.55 13.69 -14.05
C ARG A 431 9.42 12.79 -13.16
N TRP A 432 8.91 11.61 -12.80
CA TRP A 432 9.66 10.61 -12.05
C TRP A 432 10.86 10.08 -12.83
N LEU A 433 10.72 9.77 -14.13
CA LEU A 433 11.86 9.37 -14.96
C LEU A 433 12.91 10.47 -15.08
N LYS A 434 12.48 11.72 -15.30
CA LYS A 434 13.40 12.86 -15.33
C LYS A 434 14.16 13.00 -14.02
N LEU A 435 13.51 12.74 -12.88
CA LEU A 435 14.17 12.69 -11.58
C LEU A 435 15.20 11.56 -11.49
N LEU A 436 14.93 10.37 -12.03
CA LEU A 436 15.90 9.28 -12.06
C LEU A 436 17.12 9.62 -12.94
N ASP A 437 16.92 10.33 -14.03
CA ASP A 437 17.99 10.73 -14.95
C ASP A 437 18.85 11.87 -14.40
N THR A 438 18.27 12.74 -13.57
CA THR A 438 19.00 13.82 -12.87
C THR A 438 19.64 13.35 -11.57
N LEU A 439 19.02 12.40 -10.88
CA LEU A 439 19.44 11.83 -9.60
C LEU A 439 19.51 10.29 -9.64
N PRO A 440 20.45 9.73 -10.41
CA PRO A 440 20.59 8.30 -10.52
C PRO A 440 20.89 7.67 -9.16
N PHE A 441 20.38 6.46 -8.96
CA PHE A 441 20.78 5.63 -7.83
C PHE A 441 22.13 4.98 -8.12
N ASP A 442 23.03 4.96 -7.14
CA ASP A 442 24.36 4.36 -7.30
C ASP A 442 24.31 2.81 -7.24
N TYR A 443 23.23 2.25 -6.71
CA TYR A 443 23.05 0.81 -6.43
C TYR A 443 24.23 0.18 -5.68
N VAL A 444 24.97 0.98 -4.91
CA VAL A 444 26.08 0.54 -4.08
C VAL A 444 25.52 0.02 -2.78
N SER A 445 25.84 -1.24 -2.48
CA SER A 445 25.53 -1.86 -1.19
C SER A 445 26.46 -1.32 -0.11
N ARG A 446 25.89 -0.95 1.04
CA ARG A 446 26.61 -0.44 2.21
C ARG A 446 26.26 -1.30 3.43
N SER A 447 27.17 -1.38 4.41
CA SER A 447 26.81 -2.00 5.68
C SER A 447 25.68 -1.20 6.35
N LEU A 448 24.89 -1.86 7.20
CA LEU A 448 23.79 -1.19 7.91
C LEU A 448 24.29 -0.01 8.76
N GLU A 449 25.47 -0.13 9.37
CA GLU A 449 26.07 0.90 10.22
C GLU A 449 26.49 2.13 9.41
N GLN A 450 27.17 1.91 8.27
CA GLN A 450 27.55 2.98 7.35
C GLN A 450 26.31 3.73 6.84
N TRP A 451 25.30 2.97 6.39
CA TRP A 451 24.05 3.56 5.91
C TRP A 451 23.31 4.36 7.00
N LYS A 452 23.28 3.86 8.25
CA LYS A 452 22.67 4.60 9.37
C LYS A 452 23.40 5.92 9.63
N LYS A 453 24.74 5.89 9.67
CA LYS A 453 25.57 7.09 9.89
C LYS A 453 25.33 8.15 8.81
N GLU A 454 25.26 7.73 7.55
CA GLU A 454 24.93 8.61 6.42
C GLU A 454 23.52 9.22 6.57
N LYS A 455 22.49 8.41 6.86
CA LYS A 455 21.12 8.91 7.01
C LYS A 455 20.93 9.80 8.22
N GLU A 456 21.62 9.53 9.33
CA GLU A 456 21.61 10.38 10.51
C GLU A 456 22.22 11.75 10.20
N SER A 457 23.37 11.77 9.50
CA SER A 457 24.02 12.99 9.03
C SER A 457 23.14 13.80 8.08
N LEU A 458 22.29 13.17 7.27
CA LEU A 458 21.32 13.88 6.42
C LEU A 458 20.12 14.39 7.21
N SER A 459 19.70 13.64 8.23
CA SER A 459 18.52 13.99 9.04
C SER A 459 18.78 15.17 9.98
N SER A 460 20.03 15.40 10.38
CA SER A 460 20.44 16.55 11.20
C SER A 460 20.40 17.89 10.43
N ILE A 461 20.35 17.83 9.09
CA ILE A 461 20.24 19.03 8.25
C ILE A 461 18.78 19.47 8.20
N THR A 462 18.48 20.58 8.91
CA THR A 462 17.12 21.15 9.01
C THR A 462 16.74 21.97 7.78
N ASN A 463 17.73 22.61 7.13
CA ASN A 463 17.50 23.35 5.89
C ASN A 463 17.29 22.38 4.72
N ARG A 464 16.14 22.52 4.05
CA ARG A 464 15.74 21.65 2.94
C ARG A 464 16.71 21.71 1.75
N ARG A 465 17.25 22.89 1.44
CA ARG A 465 18.19 23.07 0.31
C ARG A 465 19.50 22.35 0.60
N ASP A 466 20.08 22.61 1.76
CA ASP A 466 21.35 22.04 2.19
C ASP A 466 21.26 20.52 2.31
N ARG A 467 20.10 20.01 2.76
CA ARG A 467 19.85 18.56 2.82
C ARG A 467 19.82 17.92 1.43
N LEU A 468 19.20 18.58 0.46
CA LEU A 468 19.18 18.09 -0.93
C LEU A 468 20.57 18.14 -1.57
N GLU A 469 21.35 19.17 -1.28
CA GLU A 469 22.75 19.27 -1.71
C GLU A 469 23.64 18.19 -1.06
N ALA A 470 23.40 17.85 0.21
CA ALA A 470 24.06 16.74 0.88
C ALA A 470 23.63 15.38 0.31
N GLU A 471 22.34 15.18 0.02
CA GLU A 471 21.84 13.97 -0.66
C GLU A 471 22.45 13.83 -2.06
N LYS A 472 22.62 14.94 -2.78
CA LYS A 472 23.36 14.99 -4.04
C LYS A 472 24.81 14.57 -3.86
N ALA A 473 25.53 15.18 -2.92
CA ALA A 473 26.94 14.86 -2.68
C ALA A 473 27.15 13.37 -2.34
N MET A 474 26.23 12.79 -1.57
CA MET A 474 26.23 11.35 -1.27
C MET A 474 25.97 10.49 -2.51
N ARG A 475 25.02 10.85 -3.38
CA ARG A 475 24.68 10.08 -4.59
C ARG A 475 25.72 10.20 -5.71
N PHE A 476 26.37 11.35 -5.85
CA PHE A 476 27.41 11.58 -6.85
C PHE A 476 28.83 11.27 -6.37
N GLY A 477 29.00 10.95 -5.08
CA GLY A 477 30.29 10.60 -4.50
C GLY A 477 31.25 11.78 -4.44
N GLY A 478 30.92 12.79 -3.65
CA GLY A 478 31.87 13.84 -3.27
C GLY A 478 32.62 13.46 -2.01
N ASN A 479 33.86 13.01 -2.13
CA ASN A 479 34.85 13.10 -1.05
C ASN A 479 35.36 14.55 -0.93
N SER A 480 34.48 15.55 -1.08
CA SER A 480 34.83 16.98 -1.17
C SER A 480 34.78 17.69 0.19
N ALA A 481 34.54 16.95 1.29
CA ALA A 481 34.59 17.51 2.64
C ALA A 481 36.02 17.66 3.19
N GLU A 482 37.04 17.07 2.53
CA GLU A 482 38.45 17.25 2.89
C GLU A 482 39.18 18.30 2.04
N GLU A 483 38.78 18.53 0.78
CA GLU A 483 39.45 19.52 -0.09
C GLU A 483 39.07 20.98 0.23
N THR A 484 37.86 21.23 0.74
CA THR A 484 37.45 22.60 1.15
C THR A 484 38.14 23.09 2.43
N LYS A 485 38.78 22.20 3.21
CA LYS A 485 39.59 22.61 4.36
C LYS A 485 41.04 22.96 3.99
N HIS A 486 41.54 22.47 2.86
CA HIS A 486 42.92 22.74 2.45
C HIS A 486 43.07 24.05 1.64
N GLU A 487 42.06 24.47 0.89
CA GLU A 487 42.08 25.78 0.20
C GLU A 487 41.86 26.96 1.16
N ALA A 488 41.06 26.80 2.22
CA ALA A 488 40.89 27.84 3.25
C ALA A 488 42.14 28.03 4.15
N ALA A 489 43.02 27.03 4.23
CA ALA A 489 44.27 27.12 5.00
C ALA A 489 45.47 27.60 4.17
N ALA A 490 45.37 27.59 2.84
CA ALA A 490 46.42 28.08 1.93
C ALA A 490 46.28 29.59 1.61
N ALA A 491 45.09 30.17 1.79
CA ALA A 491 44.83 31.59 1.57
C ALA A 491 45.17 32.51 2.75
N ASP A 492 45.59 31.96 3.90
CA ASP A 492 45.88 32.71 5.15
C ASP A 492 47.39 32.78 5.49
N LYS A 493 48.26 32.49 4.51
CA LYS A 493 49.74 32.48 4.70
C LYS A 493 50.53 33.21 3.61
N GLY A 494 49.95 34.24 3.02
CA GLY A 494 50.63 35.02 2.00
C GLY A 494 50.19 36.47 1.96
N ASP A 495 50.46 37.22 3.03
CA ASP A 495 50.77 38.65 2.92
C ASP A 495 51.28 39.20 4.26
N GLY A 496 52.57 39.54 4.28
CA GLY A 496 53.19 40.17 5.43
C GLY A 496 54.70 40.03 5.49
N ASP A 497 55.42 40.41 4.43
CA ASP A 497 56.76 41.02 4.55
C ASP A 497 57.26 41.57 3.21
N VAL A 498 57.11 42.87 2.94
CA VAL A 498 58.08 43.67 2.17
C VAL A 498 58.04 45.11 2.69
N SER A 499 59.19 45.53 3.20
CA SER A 499 59.63 46.83 3.72
C SER A 499 59.63 47.98 2.71
N GLU A 500 59.24 49.19 3.16
CA GLU A 500 60.12 50.39 3.30
C GLU A 500 59.39 51.52 4.00
#